data_AF-A0A4Q5PPW4-F1
#
_entry.id   AF-A0A4Q5PPW4-F1
#
_cell.length_a   1.000
_cell.length_b   1.000
_cell.length_c   1.000
_cell.angle_alpha   90.00
_cell.angle_beta   90.00
_cell.angle_gamma   90.00
#
_symmetry.space_group_name_H-M   'P 1'
#
loop_
_entity.id
_entity.type
_entity.pdbx_description
1 polymer ?
#
loop_
_entity_poly.entity_id
_entity_poly.type
_entity_poly.pdbx_seq_one_letter_code
_entity_poly.pdbx_strand_id
1 'polypeptide(L)'
;MTVTIFGIRHHGPGSAKSLIKGLEDLQPDCILIEGPPEADSIIQLAAQKTMEPPVAILIYLPEAPKKAVIYPFAVFSPEWQAIQFSLKNTIPVSFMDLPQYYQLS
;
A
#
# COMPACT_ATOMS: atom_id res chain seq x y z
N MET A 1 -5.86 -21.13 8.46
CA MET A 1 -5.61 -19.84 7.82
C MET A 1 -5.93 -19.98 6.35
N THR A 2 -6.81 -19.15 5.83
CA THR A 2 -7.17 -19.08 4.41
C THR A 2 -6.53 -17.85 3.80
N VAL A 3 -5.97 -17.97 2.60
CA VAL A 3 -5.39 -16.84 1.87
C VAL A 3 -6.25 -16.57 0.64
N THR A 4 -6.67 -15.33 0.47
CA THR A 4 -7.40 -14.85 -0.71
C THR A 4 -6.52 -13.84 -1.43
N ILE A 5 -6.31 -14.06 -2.73
CA ILE A 5 -5.47 -13.19 -3.57
C ILE A 5 -6.37 -12.36 -4.48
N PHE A 6 -6.25 -11.04 -4.39
CA PHE A 6 -6.87 -10.12 -5.33
C PHE A 6 -5.86 -9.74 -6.42
N GLY A 7 -5.95 -10.38 -7.58
CA GLY A 7 -5.13 -10.03 -8.74
C GLY A 7 -5.61 -8.72 -9.35
N ILE A 8 -4.83 -7.65 -9.19
CA ILE A 8 -5.22 -6.30 -9.60
C ILE A 8 -4.33 -5.81 -10.73
N ARG A 9 -4.94 -5.21 -11.75
CA ARG A 9 -4.22 -4.41 -12.75
C ARG A 9 -4.44 -2.93 -12.47
N HIS A 10 -3.36 -2.14 -12.46
CA HIS A 10 -3.38 -0.67 -12.35
C HIS A 10 -3.90 0.02 -13.62
N HIS A 11 -5.06 -0.40 -14.13
CA HIS A 11 -5.62 0.14 -15.39
C HIS A 11 -7.00 0.79 -15.25
N GLY A 12 -7.42 1.16 -14.04
CA GLY A 12 -8.54 2.09 -13.88
C GLY A 12 -9.19 2.11 -12.49
N PRO A 13 -10.06 3.10 -12.23
CA PRO A 13 -10.75 3.29 -10.94
C PRO A 13 -11.71 2.14 -10.58
N GLY A 14 -12.09 1.30 -11.56
CA GLY A 14 -12.93 0.12 -11.32
C GLY A 14 -12.28 -0.94 -10.45
N SER A 15 -10.95 -1.12 -10.56
CA SER A 15 -10.21 -2.12 -9.77
C SER A 15 -10.26 -1.78 -8.28
N ALA A 16 -10.03 -0.52 -7.92
CA ALA A 16 -10.04 -0.08 -6.52
C ALA A 16 -11.43 -0.23 -5.88
N LYS A 17 -12.50 0.14 -6.60
CA LYS A 17 -13.88 -0.06 -6.12
C LYS A 17 -14.20 -1.54 -5.90
N SER A 18 -13.78 -2.40 -6.83
CA SER A 18 -14.01 -3.85 -6.74
C SER A 18 -13.23 -4.47 -5.59
N LEU A 19 -12.00 -4.01 -5.36
CA LEU A 19 -11.21 -4.42 -4.19
C LEU A 19 -11.91 -4.07 -2.89
N ILE A 20 -12.37 -2.82 -2.72
CA ILE A 20 -13.07 -2.41 -1.49
C ILE A 20 -14.29 -3.30 -1.24
N LYS A 21 -15.11 -3.55 -2.27
CA LYS A 21 -16.25 -4.47 -2.15
C LYS A 21 -15.81 -5.88 -1.75
N GLY A 22 -14.74 -6.39 -2.36
CA GLY A 22 -14.17 -7.69 -2.01
C GLY A 22 -13.68 -7.77 -0.56
N LEU A 23 -13.08 -6.70 -0.04
CA LEU A 23 -12.66 -6.61 1.37
C LEU A 23 -13.86 -6.53 2.32
N GLU A 24 -14.91 -5.77 1.95
CA GLU A 24 -16.17 -5.70 2.70
C GLU A 24 -16.85 -7.07 2.79
N ASP A 25 -16.88 -7.84 1.70
CA ASP A 25 -17.47 -9.18 1.68
C ASP A 25 -16.59 -10.22 2.42
N LEU A 26 -15.26 -10.11 2.29
CA LEU A 26 -14.31 -11.07 2.87
C LEU A 26 -14.13 -10.90 4.39
N GLN A 27 -14.19 -9.66 4.91
CA GLN A 27 -13.90 -9.34 6.31
C GLN A 27 -12.58 -9.95 6.80
N PRO A 28 -11.42 -9.61 6.19
CA PRO A 28 -10.16 -10.23 6.53
C PRO A 28 -9.68 -9.82 7.93
N ASP A 29 -8.93 -10.71 8.57
CA ASP A 29 -8.22 -10.46 9.83
C ASP A 29 -6.88 -9.74 9.63
N CYS A 30 -6.34 -9.74 8.41
CA CYS A 30 -5.16 -8.98 8.01
C CYS A 30 -5.14 -8.69 6.50
N ILE A 31 -4.43 -7.63 6.09
CA ILE A 31 -4.28 -7.25 4.68
C ILE A 31 -2.78 -7.10 4.36
N LEU A 32 -2.34 -7.76 3.29
CA LEU A 32 -0.99 -7.59 2.75
C LEU A 32 -1.07 -6.87 1.40
N ILE A 33 -0.21 -5.88 1.20
CA ILE A 33 -0.25 -4.98 0.04
C ILE A 33 1.12 -5.02 -0.66
N GLU A 34 1.12 -4.96 -1.99
CA GLU A 34 2.36 -4.73 -2.74
C GLU A 34 2.98 -3.39 -2.34
N GLY A 35 4.26 -3.41 -2.04
CA GLY A 35 5.05 -2.27 -1.59
C GLY A 35 6.24 -2.70 -0.72
N PRO A 36 7.13 -1.75 -0.38
CA PRO A 36 8.37 -2.05 0.32
C PRO A 36 8.13 -2.22 1.83
N PRO A 37 8.63 -3.30 2.47
CA PRO A 37 8.47 -3.52 3.91
C PRO A 37 9.16 -2.43 4.76
N GLU A 38 10.16 -1.73 4.21
CA GLU A 38 10.78 -0.57 4.87
C GLU A 38 9.78 0.58 5.14
N ALA A 39 8.63 0.59 4.46
CA ALA A 39 7.60 1.60 4.64
C ALA A 39 6.48 1.20 5.62
N ASP A 40 6.54 0.03 6.26
CA ASP A 40 5.48 -0.43 7.18
C ASP A 40 5.22 0.58 8.31
N SER A 41 6.29 1.13 8.90
CA SER A 41 6.18 2.07 10.02
C SER A 41 5.49 3.39 9.66
N ILE A 42 5.42 3.73 8.37
CA ILE A 42 4.82 4.99 7.90
C ILE A 42 3.41 4.81 7.35
N ILE A 43 2.86 3.58 7.30
CA ILE A 43 1.47 3.34 6.86
C ILE A 43 0.48 4.18 7.68
N GLN A 44 0.71 4.33 8.98
CA GLN A 44 -0.15 5.10 9.88
C GLN A 44 -0.23 6.60 9.52
N LEU A 45 0.73 7.13 8.77
CA LEU A 45 0.64 8.52 8.28
C LEU A 45 -0.55 8.72 7.33
N ALA A 46 -1.01 7.67 6.64
CA ALA A 46 -2.18 7.73 5.77
C ALA A 46 -3.50 7.97 6.55
N ALA A 47 -3.52 7.78 7.88
CA ALA A 47 -4.69 8.12 8.70
C ALA A 47 -4.84 9.64 8.93
N GLN A 48 -3.80 10.43 8.67
CA GLN A 48 -3.83 11.88 8.88
C GLN A 48 -4.74 12.53 7.83
N LYS A 49 -5.65 13.42 8.28
CA LYS A 49 -6.57 14.13 7.38
C LYS A 49 -5.86 14.95 6.30
N THR A 50 -4.64 15.40 6.57
CA THR A 50 -3.81 16.17 5.63
C THR A 50 -3.03 15.31 4.65
N MET A 51 -3.04 13.97 4.81
CA MET A 51 -2.36 13.02 3.93
C MET A 51 -3.31 12.60 2.81
N GLU A 52 -3.51 13.50 1.84
CA GLU A 52 -4.41 13.30 0.70
C GLU A 52 -3.61 13.04 -0.59
N PRO A 53 -3.94 12.00 -1.38
CA PRO A 53 -3.29 11.76 -2.67
C PRO A 53 -3.47 12.94 -3.65
N PRO A 54 -2.51 13.20 -4.55
CA PRO A 54 -1.37 12.34 -4.86
C PRO A 54 -0.24 12.44 -3.83
N VAL A 55 0.19 11.28 -3.32
CA VAL A 55 1.32 11.14 -2.38
C VAL A 55 2.21 10.00 -2.85
N ALA A 56 3.44 9.94 -2.38
CA ALA A 56 4.33 8.83 -2.70
C ALA A 56 5.20 8.47 -1.51
N ILE A 57 5.53 7.18 -1.41
CA ILE A 57 6.66 6.74 -0.59
C ILE A 57 7.93 6.97 -1.41
N LEU A 58 8.91 7.61 -0.79
CA LEU A 58 10.26 7.78 -1.33
C LEU A 58 11.24 7.00 -0.45
N ILE A 59 11.91 6.02 -1.04
CA ILE A 59 13.03 5.31 -0.40
C ILE A 59 14.29 5.64 -1.19
N TYR A 60 15.35 6.04 -0.50
CA TYR A 60 16.61 6.42 -1.11
C TYR A 60 17.79 6.04 -0.21
N LEU A 61 18.96 5.90 -0.82
CA LEU A 61 20.21 5.76 -0.07
C LEU A 61 20.73 7.15 0.37
N PRO A 62 20.95 7.40 1.67
CA PRO A 62 21.45 8.70 2.14
C PRO A 62 22.76 9.13 1.49
N GLU A 63 23.70 8.20 1.32
CA GLU A 63 25.01 8.45 0.70
C GLU A 63 24.95 8.61 -0.82
N ALA A 64 23.84 8.20 -1.45
CA ALA A 64 23.64 8.30 -2.89
C ALA A 64 22.16 8.62 -3.21
N PRO A 65 21.67 9.85 -2.96
CA PRO A 65 20.23 10.17 -3.07
C PRO A 65 19.62 9.98 -4.46
N LYS A 66 20.46 9.89 -5.50
CA LYS A 66 20.02 9.54 -6.86
C LYS A 66 19.60 8.08 -7.00
N LYS A 67 20.04 7.20 -6.10
CA LYS A 67 19.55 5.82 -5.98
C LYS A 67 18.30 5.85 -5.11
N ALA A 68 17.15 6.00 -5.76
CA ALA A 68 15.86 6.09 -5.10
C ALA A 68 14.79 5.33 -5.87
N VAL A 69 13.78 4.87 -5.14
CA VAL A 69 12.55 4.29 -5.66
C VAL A 69 11.35 5.07 -5.15
N ILE A 70 10.31 5.16 -5.98
CA ILE A 70 9.11 5.94 -5.71
C ILE A 70 7.91 5.03 -5.90
N TYR A 71 7.05 4.99 -4.89
CA TYR A 71 5.77 4.26 -4.92
C TYR A 71 4.64 5.29 -4.88
N PRO A 72 4.09 5.70 -6.05
CA PRO A 72 3.07 6.72 -6.12
C PRO A 72 1.68 6.15 -5.78
N PHE A 73 0.92 6.93 -5.02
CA PHE A 73 -0.48 6.67 -4.72
C PHE A 73 -1.35 7.80 -5.27
N ALA A 74 -2.40 7.42 -5.99
CA ALA A 74 -3.50 8.28 -6.36
C ALA A 74 -4.74 7.89 -5.53
N VAL A 75 -5.77 8.75 -5.54
CA VAL A 75 -7.04 8.44 -4.86
C VAL A 75 -7.65 7.13 -5.35
N PHE A 76 -7.38 6.75 -6.60
CA PHE A 76 -7.85 5.51 -7.22
C PHE A 76 -6.83 4.36 -7.17
N SER A 77 -5.69 4.52 -6.48
CA SER A 77 -4.74 3.42 -6.27
C SER A 77 -5.39 2.36 -5.38
N PRO A 78 -5.44 1.09 -5.83
CA PRO A 78 -5.95 -0.02 -5.03
C PRO A 78 -5.24 -0.17 -3.68
N GLU A 79 -3.91 0.02 -3.66
CA GLU A 79 -3.07 -0.01 -2.46
C GLU A 79 -3.51 1.08 -1.47
N TRP A 80 -3.70 2.31 -1.96
CA TRP A 80 -4.17 3.43 -1.15
C TRP A 80 -5.54 3.12 -0.53
N GLN A 81 -6.46 2.59 -1.32
CA GLN A 81 -7.80 2.23 -0.85
C GLN A 81 -7.75 1.08 0.17
N ALA A 82 -6.88 0.09 -0.01
CA ALA A 82 -6.67 -0.98 0.96
C ALA A 82 -6.06 -0.48 2.29
N ILE A 83 -5.10 0.46 2.23
CA ILE A 83 -4.56 1.14 3.41
C ILE A 83 -5.66 1.92 4.15
N GLN A 84 -6.45 2.72 3.44
CA GLN A 84 -7.55 3.47 4.06
C GLN A 84 -8.61 2.55 4.67
N PHE A 85 -8.95 1.45 3.99
CA PHE A 85 -9.89 0.45 4.49
C PHE A 85 -9.37 -0.22 5.76
N SER A 86 -8.11 -0.65 5.78
CA SER A 86 -7.52 -1.33 6.93
C SER A 86 -7.46 -0.41 8.15
N LEU A 87 -6.99 0.83 7.98
CA LEU A 87 -6.91 1.83 9.04
C LEU A 87 -8.29 2.18 9.60
N LYS A 88 -9.29 2.36 8.74
CA LYS A 88 -10.67 2.66 9.15
C LYS A 88 -11.30 1.52 9.96
N ASN A 89 -11.01 0.27 9.62
CA ASN A 89 -11.58 -0.91 10.26
C ASN A 89 -10.66 -1.52 11.34
N THR A 90 -9.52 -0.88 11.64
CA THR A 90 -8.51 -1.39 12.59
C THR A 90 -8.00 -2.79 12.24
N ILE A 91 -7.87 -3.08 10.94
CA ILE A 91 -7.33 -4.35 10.43
C ILE A 91 -5.80 -4.20 10.28
N PRO A 92 -5.00 -5.14 10.79
CA PRO A 92 -3.56 -5.19 10.55
C PRO A 92 -3.22 -5.11 9.05
N VAL A 93 -2.26 -4.26 8.70
CA VAL A 93 -1.81 -4.04 7.33
C VAL A 93 -0.28 -3.94 7.27
N SER A 94 0.31 -4.60 6.28
CA SER A 94 1.75 -4.58 6.00
C SER A 94 2.02 -4.65 4.51
N PHE A 95 3.18 -4.15 4.11
CA PHE A 95 3.74 -4.34 2.78
C PHE A 95 4.44 -5.70 2.66
N MET A 96 4.49 -6.27 1.45
CA MET A 96 5.02 -7.63 1.25
C MET A 96 5.99 -7.80 0.07
N ASP A 97 6.47 -6.73 -0.56
CA ASP A 97 7.48 -6.86 -1.61
C ASP A 97 8.84 -7.28 -1.04
N LEU A 98 9.75 -7.64 -1.95
CA LEU A 98 11.15 -7.84 -1.60
C LEU A 98 11.75 -6.53 -1.04
N PRO A 99 12.54 -6.59 0.06
CA PRO A 99 13.22 -5.42 0.62
C PRO A 99 14.05 -4.66 -0.41
N GLN A 100 13.98 -3.34 -0.36
CA GLN A 100 14.69 -2.45 -1.28
C GLN A 100 16.21 -2.49 -1.12
N TYR A 101 16.70 -2.99 0.01
CA TYR A 101 18.13 -3.27 0.20
C TYR A 101 18.74 -4.11 -0.95
N TYR A 102 17.99 -5.07 -1.52
CA TYR A 102 18.48 -5.91 -2.62
C TYR A 102 18.54 -5.20 -3.98
N GLN A 103 17.83 -4.08 -4.13
CA GLN A 103 17.79 -3.30 -5.37
C GLN A 103 18.70 -2.06 -5.31
N LEU A 104 18.89 -1.50 -4.12
CA LEU A 104 19.64 -0.25 -3.92
C LEU A 104 21.12 -0.45 -3.60
N SER A 105 21.54 -1.66 -3.20
CA SER A 105 22.95 -2.04 -2.94
C SER A 105 23.88 -1.69 -4.10
#